data_AF-A0A914LJE4-F1
#
_entry.id   AF-A0A914LJE4-F1
#
_cell.length_a   1.000
_cell.length_b   1.000
_cell.length_c   1.000
_cell.angle_alpha   90.00
_cell.angle_beta   90.00
_cell.angle_gamma   90.00
#
_symmetry.space_group_name_H-M   'P 1'
#
loop_
_entity.id
_entity.type
_entity.pdbx_description
1 polymer ?
#
loop_
_entity_poly.entity_id
_entity_poly.type
_entity_poly.pdbx_seq_one_letter_code
_entity_poly.pdbx_strand_id
1 'polypeptide(L)'
;MSGHFTIIGIFLKILSKKLNYRRISKRRPIIFVHGLTNVAGTYEYIRRYFLTKGYNNSELYATTYSYGVKRFLKDKMECRHITQIRLLIEAVSRYKNSNIDVVAFSMGSPMARKAILGGICVDTGQYLGQPLTNLVHTFIGVAGSNRDAEPLCRLLS
;
A
#
# COMPACT_ATOMS: atom_id res chain seq x y z
N MET A 1 -17.31 12.14 9.00
CA MET A 1 -16.08 12.27 9.80
C MET A 1 -14.93 11.62 9.03
N SER A 2 -14.17 12.44 8.30
CA SER A 2 -13.12 12.06 7.36
C SER A 2 -11.84 11.67 8.10
N GLY A 3 -11.49 10.38 8.10
CA GLY A 3 -10.20 9.90 8.56
C GLY A 3 -9.11 10.27 7.55
N HIS A 4 -8.35 11.32 7.82
CA HIS A 4 -7.19 11.68 7.02
C HIS A 4 -6.07 10.64 7.21
N PHE A 5 -5.93 9.76 6.22
CA PHE A 5 -4.64 9.17 5.92
C PHE A 5 -3.69 10.31 5.53
N THR A 6 -2.47 10.30 6.06
CA THR A 6 -1.45 11.29 5.70
C THR A 6 -1.15 11.16 4.21
N ILE A 7 -1.76 12.02 3.41
CA ILE A 7 -1.37 12.25 2.02
C ILE A 7 0.08 12.74 2.09
N ILE A 8 0.98 12.05 1.40
CA ILE A 8 2.36 12.47 1.25
C ILE A 8 2.32 13.76 0.41
N GLY A 9 2.15 14.90 1.08
CA GLY A 9 2.43 16.19 0.50
C GLY A 9 3.93 16.27 0.28
N ILE A 10 4.34 16.22 -0.99
CA ILE A 10 5.66 16.67 -1.43
C ILE A 10 5.66 18.19 -1.22
N PHE A 11 5.88 18.63 0.01
CA PHE A 11 6.34 19.98 0.31
C PHE A 11 7.74 19.85 0.88
N LEU A 12 8.71 20.24 0.05
CA LEU A 12 10.07 20.52 0.44
C LEU A 12 10.03 21.47 1.65
N LYS A 13 10.17 20.93 2.86
CA LYS A 13 10.30 21.75 4.07
C LYS A 13 11.76 22.16 4.23
N ILE A 14 12.21 23.03 3.33
CA ILE A 14 13.45 23.78 3.51
C ILE A 14 13.16 24.88 4.56
N LEU A 15 14.00 24.91 5.60
CA LEU A 15 14.13 25.93 6.65
C LEU A 15 13.02 26.00 7.72
N SER A 16 13.15 25.15 8.74
CA SER A 16 13.15 25.65 10.13
C SER A 16 13.94 24.69 11.01
N LYS A 17 15.16 25.11 11.36
CA LYS A 17 15.96 24.53 12.45
C LYS A 17 15.20 24.78 13.76
N LYS A 18 14.26 23.92 14.10
CA LYS A 18 13.88 23.61 15.48
C LYS A 18 13.98 22.11 15.59
N LEU A 19 15.16 21.63 15.97
CA LEU A 19 15.45 20.23 16.26
C LEU A 19 14.65 19.81 17.50
N ASN A 20 13.35 19.61 17.33
CA ASN A 20 12.64 18.63 18.11
C ASN A 20 13.10 17.29 17.54
N TYR A 21 13.98 16.59 18.25
CA TYR A 21 14.34 15.21 17.96
C TYR A 21 13.05 14.39 18.05
N ARG A 22 12.28 14.36 16.94
CA ARG A 22 11.14 13.47 16.78
C ARG A 22 11.73 12.08 16.98
N ARG A 23 11.38 11.43 18.09
CA ARG A 23 11.74 10.04 18.38
C ARG A 23 11.66 9.26 17.07
N ILE A 24 12.82 8.81 16.57
CA ILE A 24 12.86 7.88 15.46
C ILE A 24 12.00 6.70 15.88
N SER A 25 10.92 6.50 15.11
CA SER A 25 9.96 5.41 15.22
C SER A 25 10.70 4.09 15.45
N LYS A 26 10.47 3.43 16.59
CA LYS A 26 11.13 2.16 16.92
C LYS A 26 10.59 0.98 16.11
N ARG A 27 9.41 1.11 15.51
CA ARG A 27 8.74 0.03 14.78
C ARG A 27 8.91 0.21 13.28
N ARG A 28 8.91 -0.93 12.57
CA ARG A 28 8.85 -0.94 11.11
C ARG A 28 7.52 -0.33 10.64
N PRO A 29 7.54 0.54 9.60
CA PRO A 29 6.32 1.06 9.00
C PRO A 29 5.50 -0.07 8.37
N ILE A 30 4.18 0.04 8.46
CA ILE A 30 3.22 -0.88 7.85
C ILE A 30 2.49 -0.16 6.72
N ILE A 31 2.45 -0.80 5.55
CA ILE A 31 1.61 -0.40 4.43
C ILE A 31 0.44 -1.36 4.30
N PHE A 32 -0.77 -0.82 4.34
CA PHE A 32 -2.00 -1.54 4.03
C PHE A 32 -2.38 -1.35 2.56
N VAL A 33 -2.61 -2.46 1.86
CA VAL A 33 -3.07 -2.47 0.47
C VAL A 33 -4.48 -3.04 0.41
N HIS A 34 -5.45 -2.19 0.09
CA HIS A 34 -6.86 -2.57 0.08
C HIS A 34 -7.20 -3.59 -1.01
N GLY A 35 -8.32 -4.29 -0.85
CA GLY A 35 -8.89 -5.14 -1.88
C GLY A 35 -9.80 -4.40 -2.85
N LEU A 36 -10.43 -5.16 -3.76
CA LEU A 36 -11.51 -4.67 -4.63
C LEU A 36 -12.64 -4.07 -3.78
N THR A 37 -13.38 -3.09 -4.30
CA THR A 37 -14.45 -2.33 -3.62
C THR A 37 -14.06 -1.45 -2.42
N ASN A 38 -12.88 -1.68 -1.82
CA ASN A 38 -12.43 -0.90 -0.67
C ASN A 38 -11.58 0.30 -1.07
N VAL A 39 -11.30 1.17 -0.10
CA VAL A 39 -10.34 2.29 -0.19
C VAL A 39 -9.48 2.30 1.07
N ALA A 40 -8.42 3.12 1.13
CA ALA A 40 -7.60 3.25 2.34
C ALA A 40 -8.45 3.52 3.60
N GLY A 41 -9.44 4.41 3.48
CA GLY A 41 -10.41 4.76 4.54
C GLY A 41 -11.17 3.56 5.12
N THR A 42 -11.43 2.51 4.34
CA THR A 42 -12.15 1.32 4.79
C THR A 42 -11.41 0.59 5.92
N TYR A 43 -10.08 0.73 5.99
CA TYR A 43 -9.22 0.04 6.95
C TYR A 43 -8.95 0.85 8.23
N GLU A 44 -9.72 1.91 8.48
CA GLU A 44 -9.59 2.73 9.69
C GLU A 44 -9.70 1.91 10.98
N TYR A 45 -10.57 0.88 11.01
CA TYR A 45 -10.70 0.01 12.18
C TYR A 45 -9.41 -0.81 12.44
N ILE A 46 -8.74 -1.28 11.37
CA ILE A 46 -7.44 -1.95 11.48
C ILE A 46 -6.39 -0.96 11.97
N ARG A 47 -6.35 0.24 11.38
CA ARG A 47 -5.43 1.30 11.83
C ARG A 47 -5.60 1.58 13.32
N ARG A 48 -6.84 1.74 13.80
CA ARG A 48 -7.14 1.95 15.23
C ARG A 48 -6.65 0.80 16.10
N TYR A 49 -6.82 -0.44 15.67
CA TYR A 49 -6.27 -1.59 16.39
C TYR A 49 -4.75 -1.49 16.55
N PHE A 50 -4.01 -1.15 15.50
CA PHE A 50 -2.55 -0.96 15.62
C PHE A 50 -2.18 0.19 16.55
N LEU A 51 -2.95 1.29 16.55
CA LEU A 51 -2.75 2.40 17.49
C LEU A 51 -2.94 1.95 18.95
N THR A 52 -3.92 1.08 19.26
CA THR A 52 -4.06 0.53 20.62
C THR A 52 -2.91 -0.41 21.02
N LYS A 53 -2.16 -0.94 20.03
CA LYS A 53 -0.94 -1.73 20.25
C LYS A 53 0.35 -0.89 20.29
N GLY A 54 0.21 0.44 20.37
CA GLY A 54 1.34 1.36 20.53
C GLY A 54 2.03 1.76 19.23
N TYR A 55 1.40 1.51 18.07
CA TYR A 55 1.82 2.17 16.84
C TYR A 55 1.39 3.64 16.85
N ASN A 56 2.04 4.46 16.02
CA ASN A 56 1.66 5.85 15.81
C ASN A 56 1.34 6.15 14.34
N ASN A 57 0.79 7.35 14.09
CA ASN A 57 0.38 7.78 12.75
C ASN A 57 1.54 7.86 11.74
N SER A 58 2.79 7.93 12.20
CA SER A 58 3.97 7.92 11.32
C SER A 58 4.49 6.51 11.01
N GLU A 59 3.74 5.47 11.38
CA GLU A 59 4.11 4.07 11.18
C GLU A 59 3.04 3.30 10.39
N LEU A 60 1.89 3.91 10.11
CA LEU A 60 0.74 3.24 9.48
C LEU A 60 0.35 4.01 8.22
N TYR A 61 0.49 3.35 7.07
CA TYR A 61 0.33 3.96 5.76
C TYR A 61 -0.64 3.15 4.90
N ALA A 62 -1.38 3.83 4.04
CA ALA A 62 -2.19 3.22 2.99
C ALA A 62 -2.40 4.25 1.88
N THR A 63 -2.70 3.77 0.68
CA THR A 63 -3.16 4.61 -0.42
C THR A 63 -4.40 4.01 -1.06
N THR A 64 -5.20 4.84 -1.71
CA THR A 64 -6.34 4.41 -2.50
C THR A 64 -5.91 4.36 -3.95
N TYR A 65 -5.70 3.16 -4.50
CA TYR A 65 -5.22 3.00 -5.88
C TYR A 65 -6.35 3.03 -6.91
N SER A 66 -7.59 2.72 -6.52
CA SER A 66 -8.77 2.73 -7.39
C SER A 66 -9.97 3.41 -6.75
N TYR A 67 -11.13 3.39 -7.43
CA TYR A 67 -12.32 4.15 -7.00
C TYR A 67 -13.19 3.44 -5.94
N GLY A 68 -12.75 2.28 -5.43
CA GLY A 68 -13.54 1.46 -4.52
C GLY A 68 -14.86 1.00 -5.14
N VAL A 69 -15.94 0.93 -4.35
CA VAL A 69 -17.28 0.48 -4.79
C VAL A 69 -17.78 1.21 -6.04
N LYS A 70 -17.39 2.48 -6.26
CA LYS A 70 -17.96 3.32 -7.34
C LYS A 70 -17.68 2.79 -8.76
N ARG A 71 -16.60 2.02 -8.97
CA ARG A 71 -16.23 1.50 -10.30
C ARG A 71 -15.72 0.06 -10.26
N PHE A 72 -16.13 -0.73 -9.26
CA PHE A 72 -15.55 -2.05 -9.02
C PHE A 72 -15.69 -3.02 -10.20
N LEU A 73 -16.80 -2.97 -10.96
CA LEU A 73 -17.00 -3.80 -12.16
C LEU A 73 -16.01 -3.49 -13.28
N LYS A 74 -15.36 -2.33 -13.25
CA LYS A 74 -14.34 -1.90 -14.21
C LYS A 74 -12.93 -1.94 -13.62
N ASP A 75 -12.79 -2.18 -12.33
CA ASP A 75 -11.50 -2.23 -11.66
C ASP A 75 -10.82 -3.57 -11.96
N LYS A 76 -9.65 -3.49 -12.57
CA LYS A 76 -8.76 -4.62 -12.86
C LYS A 76 -7.42 -4.40 -12.19
N MET A 77 -6.56 -5.42 -12.20
CA MET A 77 -5.16 -5.29 -11.79
C MET A 77 -4.34 -4.54 -12.83
N GLU A 78 -4.59 -3.24 -12.97
CA GLU A 78 -3.91 -2.37 -13.94
C GLU A 78 -2.50 -1.96 -13.48
N CYS A 79 -1.58 -1.78 -14.43
CA CYS A 79 -0.20 -1.38 -14.17
C CYS A 79 -0.10 -0.06 -13.39
N ARG A 80 -1.01 0.88 -13.64
CA ARG A 80 -1.06 2.17 -12.92
C ARG A 80 -1.30 1.97 -11.42
N HIS A 81 -2.15 1.02 -11.04
CA HIS A 81 -2.43 0.72 -9.64
C HIS A 81 -1.22 0.08 -8.96
N ILE A 82 -0.58 -0.87 -9.66
CA ILE A 82 0.63 -1.56 -9.20
C ILE A 82 1.77 -0.55 -9.02
N THR A 83 1.93 0.37 -9.98
CA THR A 83 2.92 1.46 -9.92
C THR A 83 2.68 2.35 -8.72
N GLN A 84 1.43 2.72 -8.43
CA GLN A 84 1.11 3.53 -7.24
C GLN A 84 1.47 2.81 -5.93
N ILE A 85 1.18 1.50 -5.81
CA ILE A 85 1.57 0.70 -4.63
C ILE A 85 3.10 0.65 -4.51
N ARG A 86 3.80 0.44 -5.63
CA ARG A 86 5.27 0.37 -5.68
C ARG A 86 5.90 1.69 -5.21
N LEU A 87 5.43 2.82 -5.72
CA LEU A 87 5.90 4.15 -5.33
C LEU A 87 5.66 4.42 -3.84
N LEU A 88 4.54 3.95 -3.28
CA LEU A 88 4.29 4.06 -1.83
C LEU A 88 5.31 3.25 -1.02
N ILE A 89 5.61 2.01 -1.42
CA ILE A 89 6.62 1.15 -0.77
C ILE A 89 7.98 1.86 -0.73
N GLU A 90 8.45 2.36 -1.87
CA GLU A 90 9.71 3.07 -1.95
C GLU A 90 9.71 4.36 -1.15
N ALA A 91 8.64 5.16 -1.25
CA ALA A 91 8.51 6.43 -0.54
C ALA A 91 8.55 6.24 0.97
N VAL A 92 7.78 5.29 1.51
CA VAL A 92 7.74 5.02 2.95
C VAL A 92 9.07 4.45 3.44
N SER A 93 9.66 3.49 2.72
CA SER A 93 10.95 2.91 3.09
C SER A 93 12.05 3.96 3.15
N ARG A 94 12.13 4.85 2.14
CA ARG A 94 13.10 5.94 2.09
C ARG A 94 12.83 7.01 3.16
N TYR A 95 11.58 7.41 3.33
CA TYR A 95 11.19 8.42 4.33
C TYR A 95 11.52 7.98 5.76
N LYS A 96 11.35 6.69 6.05
CA LYS A 96 11.57 6.12 7.38
C LYS A 96 12.98 5.56 7.55
N ASN A 97 13.76 5.52 6.47
CA ASN A 97 15.07 4.87 6.40
C ASN A 97 15.03 3.46 7.02
N SER A 98 14.05 2.65 6.61
CA SER A 98 13.74 1.35 7.21
C SER A 98 13.10 0.42 6.19
N ASN A 99 13.29 -0.89 6.37
CA ASN A 99 12.43 -1.89 5.78
C ASN A 99 10.99 -1.72 6.27
N ILE A 100 10.04 -2.15 5.46
CA ILE A 100 8.61 -2.04 5.73
C ILE A 100 7.95 -3.42 5.88
N ASP A 101 6.77 -3.41 6.48
CA ASP A 101 5.85 -4.55 6.48
C ASP A 101 4.64 -4.21 5.59
N VAL A 102 4.17 -5.17 4.79
CA VAL A 102 3.03 -5.01 3.87
C VAL A 102 1.91 -5.96 4.27
N VAL A 103 0.72 -5.42 4.48
CA VAL A 103 -0.51 -6.20 4.72
C VAL A 103 -1.48 -5.92 3.57
N ALA A 104 -1.74 -6.93 2.75
CA ALA A 104 -2.50 -6.78 1.54
C ALA A 104 -3.76 -7.67 1.56
N PHE A 105 -4.90 -7.13 1.14
CA PHE A 105 -6.20 -7.81 1.28
C PHE A 105 -6.80 -8.13 -0.08
N SER A 106 -7.37 -9.33 -0.25
CA SER A 106 -8.10 -9.73 -1.46
C SER A 106 -7.28 -9.41 -2.73
N MET A 107 -7.86 -8.71 -3.71
CA MET A 107 -7.18 -8.25 -4.94
C MET A 107 -5.89 -7.45 -4.67
N GLY A 108 -5.79 -6.77 -3.53
CA GLY A 108 -4.59 -6.06 -3.11
C GLY A 108 -3.38 -6.99 -2.90
N SER A 109 -3.59 -8.26 -2.55
CA SER A 109 -2.50 -9.25 -2.35
C SER A 109 -1.67 -9.50 -3.61
N PRO A 110 -2.25 -9.97 -4.73
CA PRO A 110 -1.47 -10.16 -5.95
C PRO A 110 -0.94 -8.84 -6.52
N MET A 111 -1.66 -7.72 -6.33
CA MET A 111 -1.16 -6.39 -6.75
C MET A 111 0.08 -5.95 -5.98
N ALA A 112 0.06 -6.07 -4.65
CA ALA A 112 1.21 -5.76 -3.81
C ALA A 112 2.38 -6.70 -4.10
N ARG A 113 2.13 -8.00 -4.30
CA ARG A 113 3.15 -8.97 -4.71
C ARG A 113 3.79 -8.55 -6.05
N LYS A 114 3.00 -8.16 -7.04
CA LYS A 114 3.51 -7.67 -8.33
C LYS A 114 4.32 -6.38 -8.18
N ALA A 115 3.89 -5.45 -7.33
CA ALA A 115 4.62 -4.22 -7.03
C ALA A 115 6.00 -4.50 -6.41
N ILE A 116 6.05 -5.47 -5.49
CA ILE A 116 7.29 -5.90 -4.81
C ILE A 116 8.23 -6.61 -5.77
N LEU A 117 7.74 -7.58 -6.54
CA LEU A 117 8.58 -8.36 -7.46
C LEU A 117 9.03 -7.56 -8.69
N GLY A 118 8.29 -6.52 -9.07
CA GLY A 118 8.61 -5.71 -10.24
C GLY A 118 8.42 -6.47 -11.56
N GLY A 119 9.35 -6.29 -12.49
CA GLY A 119 9.27 -6.87 -13.84
C GLY A 119 8.26 -6.16 -14.73
N ILE A 120 7.76 -6.85 -15.75
CA ILE A 120 6.90 -6.27 -16.80
C ILE A 120 5.42 -6.38 -16.42
N CYS A 121 4.65 -5.30 -16.56
CA CYS A 121 3.20 -5.29 -16.43
C CYS A 121 2.54 -6.04 -17.60
N VAL A 122 1.55 -6.87 -17.31
CA VAL A 122 0.89 -7.72 -18.31
C VAL A 122 0.02 -6.90 -19.27
N ASP A 123 -0.66 -5.88 -18.76
CA ASP A 123 -1.63 -5.06 -19.48
C ASP A 123 -0.98 -3.98 -20.37
N THR A 124 0.14 -3.38 -19.95
CA THR A 124 0.78 -2.28 -20.67
C THR A 124 2.18 -2.59 -21.22
N GLY A 125 2.81 -3.69 -20.82
CA GLY A 125 4.22 -3.96 -21.14
C GLY A 125 5.23 -3.05 -20.41
N GLN A 126 4.77 -2.16 -19.53
CA GLN A 126 5.65 -1.26 -18.78
C GLN A 126 6.56 -2.05 -17.83
N TYR A 127 7.85 -1.73 -17.82
CA TYR A 127 8.80 -2.26 -16.86
C TYR A 127 8.73 -1.49 -15.53
N LEU A 128 8.38 -2.19 -14.44
CA LEU A 128 8.29 -1.63 -13.09
C LEU A 128 9.65 -1.48 -12.40
N GLY A 129 10.71 -2.07 -12.95
CA GLY A 129 12.03 -2.13 -12.32
C GLY A 129 12.31 -3.46 -11.62
N GLN A 130 13.47 -3.49 -10.95
CA GLN A 130 13.95 -4.65 -10.20
C GLN A 130 13.09 -4.95 -8.96
N PRO A 131 13.17 -6.16 -8.38
CA PRO A 131 12.46 -6.48 -7.14
C PRO A 131 12.83 -5.53 -5.98
N LEU A 132 11.84 -5.15 -5.17
CA LEU A 132 11.99 -4.39 -3.92
C LEU A 132 12.08 -5.30 -2.70
N THR A 133 12.46 -6.57 -2.87
CA THR A 133 12.52 -7.55 -1.79
C THR A 133 13.47 -7.14 -0.67
N ASN A 134 14.48 -6.33 -0.97
CA ASN A 134 15.37 -5.73 0.02
C ASN A 134 14.72 -4.62 0.87
N LEU A 135 13.60 -4.03 0.43
CA LEU A 135 12.87 -2.99 1.16
C LEU A 135 11.72 -3.57 2.00
N VAL A 136 11.28 -4.80 1.72
CA VAL A 136 10.14 -5.44 2.39
C VAL A 136 10.64 -6.52 3.33
N HIS A 137 10.41 -6.34 4.62
CA HIS A 137 10.73 -7.34 5.64
C HIS A 137 9.62 -8.40 5.73
N THR A 138 8.36 -7.96 5.82
CA THR A 138 7.21 -8.87 5.98
C THR A 138 6.17 -8.60 4.90
N PHE A 139 5.63 -9.67 4.32
CA PHE A 139 4.45 -9.61 3.45
C PHE A 139 3.37 -10.55 3.99
N ILE A 140 2.20 -9.99 4.29
CA ILE A 140 1.02 -10.71 4.76
C ILE A 140 -0.09 -10.52 3.71
N GLY A 141 -0.51 -11.62 3.09
CA GLY A 141 -1.68 -11.65 2.23
C GLY A 141 -2.90 -12.18 2.99
N VAL A 142 -3.99 -11.41 3.01
CA VAL A 142 -5.24 -11.75 3.69
C VAL A 142 -6.31 -12.03 2.63
N ALA A 143 -6.78 -13.28 2.55
CA ALA A 143 -7.78 -13.72 1.57
C ALA A 143 -7.41 -13.35 0.11
N GLY A 144 -6.11 -13.41 -0.22
CA GLY A 144 -5.57 -12.96 -1.51
C GLY A 144 -5.75 -13.97 -2.65
N SER A 145 -6.27 -13.51 -3.79
CA SER A 145 -6.41 -14.28 -5.04
C SER A 145 -5.09 -14.39 -5.81
N ASN A 146 -4.08 -15.02 -5.20
CA ASN A 146 -2.72 -15.09 -5.76
C ASN A 146 -2.56 -16.10 -6.91
N ARG A 147 -3.50 -17.04 -7.08
CA ARG A 147 -3.43 -18.08 -8.12
C ARG A 147 -4.39 -17.80 -9.27
N ASP A 148 -5.62 -17.40 -8.96
CA ASP A 148 -6.61 -16.86 -9.89
C ASP A 148 -7.79 -16.28 -9.11
N ALA A 149 -8.74 -15.71 -9.84
CA ALA A 149 -10.10 -15.43 -9.38
C ALA A 149 -11.10 -15.92 -10.43
N GLU A 150 -10.75 -16.98 -11.18
CA GLU A 150 -11.50 -17.42 -12.36
C GLU A 150 -12.97 -17.74 -12.04
N PRO A 151 -13.30 -18.46 -10.94
CA PRO A 151 -14.70 -18.72 -10.61
C PRO A 151 -15.51 -17.44 -10.39
N LEU A 152 -14.89 -16.41 -9.80
CA LEU A 152 -15.54 -15.11 -9.61
C LEU A 152 -15.70 -14.36 -10.93
N CYS A 153 -14.68 -14.38 -11.80
CA CYS A 153 -14.72 -13.72 -13.09
C CYS A 153 -15.79 -14.32 -14.02
N ARG A 154 -15.97 -15.65 -14.01
CA ARG A 154 -17.03 -16.32 -14.80
C ARG A 154 -18.45 -15.93 -14.39
N LEU A 155 -18.67 -15.55 -13.13
CA LEU A 155 -19.97 -15.08 -12.65
C LEU A 155 -20.28 -13.63 -13.04
N LEU A 156 -19.26 -12.87 -13.45
CA LEU A 156 -19.35 -11.43 -13.70
C LEU A 156 -19.14 -11.06 -15.19
N SER A 157 -18.83 -12.05 -16.04
CA SER A 157 -18.67 -11.94 -17.50
C SER A 157 -19.97 -12.26 -18.22
#